data_AF-A0A565AMC1-F1
#
_entry.id   AF-A0A565AMC1-F1
#
_cell.length_a   1.000
_cell.length_b   1.000
_cell.length_c   1.000
_cell.angle_alpha   90.00
_cell.angle_beta   90.00
_cell.angle_gamma   90.00
#
_symmetry.space_group_name_H-M   'P 1'
#
loop_
_entity.id
_entity.type
_entity.pdbx_description
1 polymer ?
#
loop_
_entity_poly.entity_id
_entity_poly.type
_entity_poly.pdbx_seq_one_letter_code
_entity_poly.pdbx_strand_id
1 'polypeptide(L)'
;MAAAMVSSAGGLLAMLNEPHTSLKLHALSHLNKLVHQFWPEISTSVPIIESLYEDEEFDLHQRQLAALLVSKVFYYLGELNDSLSYALGAGSLFDVSEDSDYVHTLLAKAIDEYAILRSKAAESNEVVDIDPRLEAIVERMLDKCITDGKYQQAMGIAIECRRLDKLEEAITKSENNENTAGDVQMTEETPSQTIELSMKTDPVDAVYAERLTKIKADPEDNQTVRRDAEQCMSQCYNICLCYNACWDDS
;
A
#
# COMPACT_ATOMS: atom_id res chain seq x y z
N MET A 1 1.97 -36.13 -10.16
CA MET A 1 1.48 -35.69 -11.49
C MET A 1 2.53 -34.74 -12.05
N ALA A 2 3.13 -35.06 -13.19
CA ALA A 2 4.12 -34.19 -13.83
C ALA A 2 3.41 -32.92 -14.31
N ALA A 3 3.79 -31.76 -13.78
CA ALA A 3 3.39 -30.48 -14.34
C ALA A 3 3.93 -30.45 -15.78
N ALA A 4 3.04 -30.29 -16.76
CA ALA A 4 3.45 -30.01 -18.12
C ALA A 4 4.21 -28.68 -18.07
N MET A 5 5.54 -28.76 -18.13
CA MET A 5 6.44 -27.63 -18.31
C MET A 5 6.13 -27.05 -19.69
N VAL A 6 5.28 -26.03 -19.70
CA VAL A 6 4.97 -25.23 -20.89
C VAL A 6 6.29 -24.60 -21.29
N SER A 7 6.82 -24.98 -22.46
CA SER A 7 8.13 -24.48 -22.91
C SER A 7 8.07 -23.10 -23.57
N SER A 8 6.87 -22.57 -23.84
CA SER A 8 6.63 -21.26 -24.48
C SER A 8 5.17 -20.82 -24.29
N ALA A 9 4.93 -19.51 -24.24
CA ALA A 9 3.59 -18.93 -24.19
C ALA A 9 2.91 -18.84 -25.58
N GLY A 10 3.62 -19.16 -26.66
CA GLY A 10 3.13 -18.96 -28.04
C GLY A 10 1.79 -19.63 -28.36
N GLY A 11 1.51 -20.80 -27.78
CA GLY A 11 0.22 -21.47 -27.95
C GLY A 11 -0.95 -20.70 -27.33
N LEU A 12 -0.73 -20.07 -26.17
CA LEU A 12 -1.73 -19.24 -25.49
C LEU A 12 -1.90 -17.89 -26.22
N LEU A 13 -0.81 -17.32 -26.73
CA LEU A 13 -0.85 -16.10 -27.53
C LEU A 13 -1.61 -16.33 -28.85
N ALA A 14 -1.43 -17.48 -29.50
CA ALA A 14 -2.21 -17.84 -30.69
C ALA A 14 -3.72 -17.92 -30.39
N MET A 15 -4.11 -18.44 -29.22
CA MET A 15 -5.51 -18.50 -28.79
C MET A 15 -6.14 -17.10 -28.58
N LEU A 16 -5.35 -16.06 -28.31
CA LEU A 16 -5.86 -14.69 -28.22
C LEU A 16 -6.31 -14.13 -29.57
N ASN A 17 -5.76 -14.64 -30.68
CA ASN A 17 -6.11 -14.23 -32.05
C ASN A 17 -7.35 -14.94 -32.59
N GLU A 18 -7.81 -16.01 -31.93
CA GLU A 18 -9.00 -16.75 -32.35
C GLU A 18 -10.29 -15.95 -32.06
N PRO A 19 -11.35 -16.09 -32.87
CA PRO A 19 -12.59 -15.33 -32.70
C PRO A 19 -13.40 -15.75 -31.49
N HIS A 20 -13.14 -16.93 -30.91
CA HIS A 20 -13.92 -17.47 -29.80
C HIS A 20 -13.55 -16.83 -28.45
N THR A 21 -14.49 -16.06 -27.90
CA THR A 21 -14.39 -15.38 -26.59
C THR A 21 -14.00 -16.30 -25.43
N SER A 22 -14.47 -17.56 -25.42
CA SER A 22 -14.10 -18.55 -24.40
C SER A 22 -12.63 -18.95 -24.44
N LEU A 23 -12.02 -19.01 -25.63
CA LEU A 23 -10.60 -19.29 -25.80
C LEU A 23 -9.75 -18.11 -25.33
N LYS A 24 -10.19 -16.88 -25.64
CA LYS A 24 -9.54 -15.65 -25.16
C LYS A 24 -9.50 -15.59 -23.63
N LEU A 25 -10.62 -15.83 -22.95
CA LEU A 25 -10.67 -15.87 -21.49
C LEU A 25 -9.72 -16.94 -20.93
N HIS A 26 -9.75 -18.16 -21.49
CA HIS A 26 -8.87 -19.24 -21.06
C HIS A 26 -7.39 -18.85 -21.22
N ALA A 27 -7.02 -18.28 -22.37
CA ALA A 27 -5.68 -17.79 -22.65
C ALA A 27 -5.25 -16.70 -21.65
N LEU A 28 -6.06 -15.66 -21.45
CA LEU A 28 -5.77 -14.56 -20.51
C LEU A 28 -5.55 -15.06 -19.08
N SER A 29 -6.39 -15.99 -18.60
CA SER A 29 -6.25 -16.54 -17.25
C SER A 29 -4.96 -17.34 -17.05
N HIS A 30 -4.49 -18.05 -18.08
CA HIS A 30 -3.26 -18.83 -18.02
C HIS A 30 -2.02 -17.96 -18.21
N LEU A 31 -2.09 -16.98 -19.10
CA LEU A 31 -1.03 -16.00 -19.31
C LEU A 31 -0.75 -15.20 -18.04
N ASN A 32 -1.79 -14.79 -17.30
CA ASN A 32 -1.63 -14.11 -16.00
C ASN A 32 -0.84 -14.93 -14.96
N LYS A 33 -0.96 -16.27 -14.98
CA LYS A 33 -0.21 -17.15 -14.07
C LYS A 33 1.23 -17.34 -14.50
N LEU A 34 1.48 -17.29 -15.80
CA LEU A 34 2.77 -17.58 -16.43
C LEU A 34 3.58 -16.32 -16.77
N VAL A 35 3.03 -15.12 -16.50
CA VAL A 35 3.63 -13.83 -16.87
C VAL A 35 5.06 -13.67 -16.35
N HIS A 36 5.32 -14.07 -15.11
CA HIS A 36 6.66 -13.99 -14.51
C HIS A 36 7.74 -14.78 -15.27
N GLN A 37 7.36 -15.88 -15.95
CA GLN A 37 8.28 -16.72 -16.73
C GLN A 37 8.39 -16.28 -18.18
N PHE A 38 7.28 -15.86 -18.80
CA PHE A 38 7.19 -15.62 -20.23
C PHE A 38 6.89 -14.16 -20.60
N TRP A 39 7.11 -13.21 -19.69
CA TRP A 39 6.94 -11.78 -19.98
C TRP A 39 7.67 -11.31 -21.26
N PRO A 40 8.86 -11.82 -21.65
CA PRO A 40 9.51 -11.37 -22.88
C PRO A 40 8.78 -11.85 -24.14
N GLU A 41 8.12 -13.01 -24.09
CA GLU A 41 7.30 -13.50 -25.19
C GLU A 41 5.97 -12.75 -25.24
N ILE A 42 5.34 -12.55 -24.07
CA ILE A 42 4.04 -11.88 -23.95
C ILE A 42 4.14 -10.41 -24.35
N SER A 43 5.24 -9.72 -24.03
CA SER A 43 5.45 -8.30 -24.36
C SER A 43 5.33 -8.03 -25.87
N THR A 44 5.73 -8.99 -26.71
CA THR A 44 5.58 -8.87 -28.18
C THR A 44 4.13 -8.78 -28.65
N SER A 45 3.20 -9.26 -27.84
CA SER A 45 1.78 -9.35 -28.14
C SER A 45 0.93 -8.38 -27.31
N VAL A 46 1.55 -7.44 -26.59
CA VAL A 46 0.84 -6.39 -25.81
C VAL A 46 -0.19 -5.63 -26.66
N PRO A 47 0.09 -5.20 -27.90
CA PRO A 47 -0.91 -4.48 -28.70
C PRO A 47 -2.21 -5.26 -28.94
N ILE A 48 -2.11 -6.59 -29.02
CA ILE A 48 -3.27 -7.47 -29.15
C ILE A 48 -4.06 -7.46 -27.85
N ILE A 49 -3.38 -7.57 -26.71
CA ILE A 49 -4.02 -7.59 -25.39
C ILE A 49 -4.65 -6.22 -25.06
N GLU A 50 -4.01 -5.11 -25.46
CA GLU A 50 -4.56 -3.75 -25.36
C GLU A 50 -5.85 -3.62 -26.19
N SER A 51 -5.85 -4.11 -27.43
CA SER A 51 -7.07 -4.11 -28.24
C SER A 51 -8.21 -4.91 -27.60
N LEU A 52 -7.91 -5.99 -26.86
CA LEU A 52 -8.91 -6.76 -26.11
C LEU A 52 -9.42 -6.04 -24.86
N TYR A 53 -8.61 -5.17 -24.26
CA TYR A 53 -9.02 -4.35 -23.12
C TYR A 53 -9.93 -3.18 -23.57
N GLU A 54 -9.63 -2.60 -24.74
CA GLU A 54 -10.39 -1.49 -25.33
C GLU A 54 -11.72 -1.92 -25.94
N ASP A 55 -11.82 -3.18 -26.38
CA ASP A 55 -13.03 -3.69 -27.02
C ASP A 55 -14.20 -3.84 -26.02
N GLU A 56 -15.23 -3.03 -26.24
CA GLU A 56 -16.44 -2.95 -25.42
C GLU A 56 -17.41 -4.13 -25.64
N GLU A 57 -17.21 -4.94 -26.69
CA GLU A 57 -18.02 -6.14 -26.94
C GLU A 57 -17.72 -7.26 -25.93
N PHE A 58 -16.57 -7.21 -25.24
CA PHE A 58 -16.18 -8.21 -24.25
C PHE A 58 -16.79 -7.96 -22.87
N ASP A 59 -16.99 -9.08 -22.15
CA ASP A 59 -17.38 -9.06 -20.75
C ASP A 59 -16.38 -8.25 -19.91
N LEU A 60 -16.90 -7.49 -18.94
CA LEU A 60 -16.09 -6.68 -18.01
C LEU A 60 -14.95 -7.48 -17.36
N HIS A 61 -15.23 -8.73 -16.97
CA HIS A 61 -14.23 -9.60 -16.35
C HIS A 61 -13.05 -9.93 -17.28
N GLN A 62 -13.30 -10.10 -18.58
CA GLN A 62 -12.24 -10.36 -19.56
C GLN A 62 -11.38 -9.14 -19.79
N ARG A 63 -12.01 -7.96 -19.88
CA ARG A 63 -11.30 -6.67 -19.99
C ARG A 63 -10.42 -6.41 -18.76
N GLN A 64 -10.94 -6.67 -17.56
CA GLN A 64 -10.14 -6.55 -16.33
C GLN A 64 -8.97 -7.54 -16.30
N LEU A 65 -9.15 -8.78 -16.79
CA LEU A 65 -8.06 -9.76 -16.90
C LEU A 65 -6.99 -9.35 -17.90
N ALA A 66 -7.39 -8.76 -19.03
CA ALA A 66 -6.49 -8.20 -20.03
C ALA A 66 -5.69 -7.03 -19.44
N ALA A 67 -6.36 -6.09 -18.77
CA ALA A 67 -5.72 -4.97 -18.09
C ALA A 67 -4.70 -5.45 -17.04
N LEU A 68 -5.05 -6.45 -16.23
CA LEU A 68 -4.14 -7.01 -15.23
C LEU A 68 -2.91 -7.65 -15.88
N LEU A 69 -3.08 -8.38 -16.98
CA LEU A 69 -1.97 -9.00 -17.71
C LEU A 69 -1.03 -7.94 -18.27
N VAL A 70 -1.57 -6.93 -18.94
CA VAL A 70 -0.81 -5.82 -19.53
C VAL A 70 -0.05 -5.07 -18.43
N SER A 71 -0.71 -4.78 -17.31
CA SER A 71 -0.08 -4.13 -16.15
C SER A 71 1.12 -4.93 -15.63
N LYS A 72 0.99 -6.25 -15.47
CA LYS A 72 2.09 -7.13 -15.06
C LYS A 72 3.24 -7.16 -16.07
N VAL A 73 2.94 -7.10 -17.37
CA VAL A 73 3.97 -7.04 -18.42
C VAL A 73 4.73 -5.71 -18.37
N PHE A 74 4.04 -4.57 -18.27
CA PHE A 74 4.69 -3.25 -18.14
C PHE A 74 5.54 -3.14 -16.87
N TYR A 75 5.12 -3.78 -15.78
CA TYR A 75 5.95 -3.89 -14.57
C TYR A 75 7.31 -4.55 -14.87
N TYR A 76 7.33 -5.67 -15.60
CA TYR A 76 8.59 -6.33 -15.99
C TYR A 76 9.40 -5.54 -17.03
N LEU A 77 8.75 -4.70 -17.84
CA LEU A 77 9.43 -3.77 -18.75
C LEU A 77 10.06 -2.56 -18.02
N GLY A 78 9.67 -2.31 -16.76
CA GLY A 78 10.11 -1.17 -15.95
C GLY A 78 9.28 0.10 -16.16
N GLU A 79 8.20 0.04 -16.95
CA GLU A 79 7.30 1.18 -17.21
C GLU A 79 6.19 1.23 -16.15
N LEU A 80 6.53 1.75 -14.96
CA LEU A 80 5.64 1.72 -13.80
C LEU A 80 4.40 2.62 -13.93
N ASN A 81 4.47 3.72 -14.69
CA ASN A 81 3.32 4.61 -14.88
C ASN A 81 2.21 3.91 -15.69
N ASP A 82 2.59 3.28 -16.80
CA ASP A 82 1.66 2.52 -17.65
C ASP A 82 1.17 1.27 -16.91
N SER A 83 2.07 0.59 -16.20
CA SER A 83 1.70 -0.50 -15.30
C SER A 83 0.63 -0.08 -14.30
N LEU A 84 0.80 1.05 -13.59
CA LEU A 84 -0.18 1.56 -12.65
C LEU A 84 -1.51 1.89 -13.34
N SER A 85 -1.50 2.59 -14.48
CA SER A 85 -2.71 2.93 -15.24
C SER A 85 -3.55 1.68 -15.59
N TYR A 86 -2.90 0.63 -16.07
CA TYR A 86 -3.57 -0.65 -16.35
C TYR A 86 -3.98 -1.41 -15.07
N ALA A 87 -3.26 -1.26 -13.96
CA ALA A 87 -3.66 -1.82 -12.66
C ALA A 87 -4.93 -1.14 -12.13
N LEU A 88 -5.03 0.19 -12.25
CA LEU A 88 -6.27 0.92 -12.01
C LEU A 88 -7.37 0.35 -12.91
N GLY A 89 -7.01 0.13 -14.19
CA GLY A 89 -7.72 -0.63 -15.25
C GLY A 89 -8.45 -1.89 -14.78
N ALA A 90 -7.69 -2.76 -14.11
CA ALA A 90 -8.15 -4.07 -13.65
C ALA A 90 -9.17 -4.01 -12.50
N GLY A 91 -9.25 -2.90 -11.77
CA GLY A 91 -10.25 -2.65 -10.74
C GLY A 91 -10.23 -3.69 -9.61
N SER A 92 -11.24 -4.56 -9.57
CA SER A 92 -11.40 -5.59 -8.54
C SER A 92 -10.44 -6.77 -8.69
N LEU A 93 -9.86 -6.99 -9.88
CA LEU A 93 -8.89 -8.07 -10.08
C LEU A 93 -7.48 -7.71 -9.59
N PHE A 94 -7.20 -6.42 -9.38
CA PHE A 94 -5.99 -5.99 -8.70
C PHE A 94 -6.19 -6.13 -7.19
N ASP A 95 -5.62 -7.22 -6.64
CA ASP A 95 -5.69 -7.53 -5.23
C ASP A 95 -4.55 -6.87 -4.45
N VAL A 96 -4.89 -5.85 -3.66
CA VAL A 96 -3.95 -5.19 -2.74
C VAL A 96 -3.52 -6.10 -1.59
N SER A 97 -4.20 -7.24 -1.41
CA SER A 97 -3.89 -8.23 -0.37
C SER A 97 -2.70 -9.13 -0.74
N GLU A 98 -2.46 -9.33 -2.04
CA GLU A 98 -1.43 -10.21 -2.58
C GLU A 98 -0.02 -9.77 -2.14
N ASP A 99 0.72 -10.70 -1.54
CA ASP A 99 2.11 -10.49 -1.13
C ASP A 99 3.05 -10.81 -2.30
N SER A 100 3.17 -9.85 -3.22
CA SER A 100 4.07 -9.95 -4.37
C SER A 100 4.83 -8.64 -4.56
N ASP A 101 6.07 -8.75 -5.06
CA ASP A 101 6.91 -7.57 -5.37
C ASP A 101 6.21 -6.63 -6.37
N TYR A 102 5.44 -7.21 -7.30
CA TYR A 102 4.59 -6.47 -8.24
C TYR A 102 3.58 -5.57 -7.52
N VAL A 103 2.80 -6.14 -6.59
CA VAL A 103 1.78 -5.37 -5.85
C VAL A 103 2.43 -4.34 -4.95
N HIS A 104 3.49 -4.69 -4.21
CA HIS A 104 4.20 -3.74 -3.33
C HIS A 104 4.77 -2.55 -4.11
N THR A 105 5.39 -2.80 -5.28
CA THR A 105 5.96 -1.74 -6.12
C THR A 105 4.88 -0.80 -6.67
N LEU A 106 3.77 -1.36 -7.16
CA LEU A 106 2.66 -0.57 -7.69
C LEU A 106 1.91 0.20 -6.62
N LEU A 107 1.76 -0.38 -5.42
CA LEU A 107 1.17 0.33 -4.28
C LEU A 107 2.04 1.50 -3.86
N ALA A 108 3.35 1.31 -3.72
CA ALA A 108 4.27 2.42 -3.42
C ALA A 108 4.16 3.53 -4.46
N LYS A 109 4.19 3.15 -5.75
CA LYS A 109 4.03 4.09 -6.86
C LYS A 109 2.68 4.82 -6.84
N ALA A 110 1.59 4.13 -6.49
CA ALA A 110 0.26 4.73 -6.37
C ALA A 110 0.18 5.74 -5.22
N ILE A 111 0.80 5.46 -4.08
CA ILE A 111 0.89 6.38 -2.94
C ILE A 111 1.66 7.63 -3.36
N ASP A 112 2.81 7.49 -3.99
CA ASP A 112 3.65 8.61 -4.42
C ASP A 112 2.87 9.53 -5.37
N GLU A 113 2.22 8.97 -6.38
CA GLU A 113 1.41 9.76 -7.33
C GLU A 113 0.24 10.46 -6.65
N TYR A 114 -0.47 9.74 -5.78
CA TYR A 114 -1.59 10.31 -5.03
C TYR A 114 -1.12 11.43 -4.08
N ALA A 115 -0.02 11.26 -3.36
CA ALA A 115 0.56 12.26 -2.47
C ALA A 115 1.00 13.53 -3.23
N ILE A 116 1.57 13.37 -4.43
CA ILE A 116 1.91 14.49 -5.31
C ILE A 116 0.66 15.24 -5.75
N LEU A 117 -0.40 14.53 -6.18
CA LEU A 117 -1.66 15.15 -6.60
C LEU A 117 -2.34 15.89 -5.44
N ARG A 118 -2.36 15.29 -4.26
CA ARG A 118 -2.90 15.89 -3.02
C ARG A 118 -2.13 17.13 -2.59
N SER A 119 -0.80 17.10 -2.68
CA SER A 119 0.05 18.25 -2.35
C SER A 119 -0.19 19.41 -3.31
N LYS A 120 -0.28 19.13 -4.62
CA LYS A 120 -0.63 20.13 -5.64
C LYS A 120 -2.01 20.75 -5.38
N ALA A 121 -3.02 19.93 -5.07
CA ALA A 121 -4.37 20.40 -4.76
C ALA A 121 -4.45 21.31 -3.53
N ALA A 122 -3.50 21.17 -2.59
CA ALA A 122 -3.42 22.03 -1.40
C ALA A 122 -2.69 23.36 -1.67
N GLU A 123 -1.76 23.39 -2.64
CA GLU A 123 -0.92 24.55 -2.96
C GLU A 123 -1.55 25.45 -4.02
N SER A 124 -2.06 24.87 -5.10
CA SER A 124 -2.91 25.58 -6.05
C SER A 124 -4.35 25.39 -5.57
N ASN A 125 -5.03 26.47 -5.19
CA ASN A 125 -6.46 26.49 -4.81
C ASN A 125 -7.41 26.14 -6.00
N GLU A 126 -6.91 25.37 -6.95
CA GLU A 126 -7.55 24.83 -8.14
C GLU A 126 -8.06 23.42 -7.83
N VAL A 127 -9.20 23.06 -8.41
CA VAL A 127 -9.77 21.72 -8.29
C VAL A 127 -8.92 20.77 -9.12
N VAL A 128 -7.94 20.11 -8.47
CA VAL A 128 -7.21 18.99 -9.07
C VAL A 128 -8.14 17.79 -9.10
N ASP A 129 -8.49 17.34 -10.30
CA ASP A 129 -9.26 16.11 -10.50
C ASP A 129 -8.35 14.92 -10.21
N ILE A 130 -8.53 14.29 -9.06
CA ILE A 130 -7.82 13.09 -8.67
C ILE A 130 -8.62 11.90 -9.20
N ASP A 131 -7.97 11.00 -9.94
CA ASP A 131 -8.63 9.80 -10.46
C ASP A 131 -9.26 9.00 -9.29
N PRO A 132 -10.59 8.82 -9.27
CA PRO A 132 -11.28 8.08 -8.22
C PRO A 132 -10.76 6.65 -8.05
N ARG A 133 -10.19 6.06 -9.11
CA ARG A 133 -9.63 4.70 -9.08
C ARG A 133 -8.34 4.65 -8.29
N LEU A 134 -7.51 5.68 -8.43
CA LEU A 134 -6.26 5.83 -7.68
C LEU A 134 -6.57 6.03 -6.20
N GLU A 135 -7.51 6.93 -5.89
CA GLU A 135 -7.97 7.16 -4.51
C GLU A 135 -8.52 5.86 -3.90
N ALA A 136 -9.34 5.11 -4.64
CA ALA A 136 -9.89 3.84 -4.16
C ALA A 136 -8.82 2.75 -3.91
N ILE A 137 -7.68 2.75 -4.61
CA ILE A 137 -6.58 1.82 -4.30
C ILE A 137 -5.86 2.24 -3.03
N VAL A 138 -5.51 3.52 -2.89
CA VAL A 138 -4.82 4.03 -1.71
C VAL A 138 -5.68 3.86 -0.46
N GLU A 139 -6.99 4.10 -0.57
CA GLU A 139 -7.93 3.88 0.53
C GLU A 139 -8.02 2.39 0.92
N ARG A 140 -8.17 1.47 -0.05
CA ARG A 140 -8.14 0.02 0.22
C ARG A 140 -6.86 -0.41 0.92
N MET A 141 -5.72 0.17 0.55
CA MET A 141 -4.43 -0.12 1.16
C MET A 141 -4.34 0.43 2.60
N LEU A 142 -4.78 1.66 2.83
CA LEU A 142 -4.85 2.25 4.19
C LEU A 142 -5.75 1.41 5.11
N ASP A 143 -6.94 1.05 4.64
CA ASP A 143 -7.89 0.23 5.39
C ASP A 143 -7.31 -1.16 5.69
N LYS A 144 -6.55 -1.75 4.75
CA LYS A 144 -5.80 -2.99 4.97
C LYS A 144 -4.75 -2.82 6.07
N CYS A 145 -3.90 -1.79 6.00
CA CYS A 145 -2.88 -1.53 7.02
C CYS A 145 -3.50 -1.36 8.42
N ILE A 146 -4.64 -0.66 8.52
CA ILE A 146 -5.39 -0.48 9.76
C ILE A 146 -5.94 -1.81 10.28
N THR A 147 -6.47 -2.65 9.39
CA THR A 147 -7.02 -3.97 9.74
C THR A 147 -5.95 -4.97 10.14
N ASP A 148 -4.78 -4.91 9.49
CA ASP A 148 -3.60 -5.73 9.79
C ASP A 148 -2.88 -5.32 11.09
N GLY A 149 -3.33 -4.26 11.77
CA GLY A 149 -2.67 -3.72 12.96
C GLY A 149 -1.37 -2.97 12.68
N LYS A 150 -1.06 -2.70 11.40
CA LYS A 150 0.13 -1.95 10.96
C LYS A 150 -0.09 -0.45 11.04
N TYR A 151 -0.45 0.04 12.24
CA TYR A 151 -0.83 1.43 12.46
C TYR A 151 0.28 2.43 12.10
N GLN A 152 1.54 2.10 12.40
CA GLN A 152 2.68 2.97 12.07
C GLN A 152 2.79 3.23 10.56
N GLN A 153 2.59 2.19 9.74
CA GLN A 153 2.60 2.32 8.29
C GLN A 153 1.39 3.12 7.79
N ALA A 154 0.19 2.83 8.32
CA ALA A 154 -1.02 3.57 7.98
C ALA A 154 -0.89 5.07 8.31
N MET A 155 -0.28 5.42 9.45
CA MET A 155 -0.02 6.80 9.84
C MET A 155 0.98 7.48 8.89
N GLY A 156 2.07 6.80 8.51
CA GLY A 156 3.05 7.33 7.56
C GLY A 156 2.40 7.69 6.22
N ILE A 157 1.66 6.75 5.64
CA ILE A 157 0.93 6.96 4.38
C ILE A 157 -0.10 8.09 4.53
N ALA A 158 -0.85 8.14 5.63
CA ALA A 158 -1.86 9.18 5.86
C ALA A 158 -1.24 10.59 5.95
N ILE A 159 -0.05 10.71 6.55
CA ILE A 159 0.70 11.97 6.65
C ILE A 159 1.22 12.39 5.27
N GLU A 160 1.85 11.48 4.53
CA GLU A 160 2.33 11.74 3.16
C GLU A 160 1.20 12.20 2.24
N CYS A 161 0.03 11.57 2.35
CA CYS A 161 -1.16 11.90 1.57
C CYS A 161 -1.94 13.14 2.05
N ARG A 162 -1.52 13.76 3.17
CA ARG A 162 -2.23 14.86 3.86
C ARG A 162 -3.72 14.52 4.11
N ARG A 163 -3.99 13.28 4.56
CA ARG A 163 -5.33 12.77 4.89
C ARG A 163 -5.49 12.68 6.42
N LEU A 164 -5.89 13.78 7.03
CA LEU A 164 -6.06 13.87 8.49
C LEU A 164 -7.18 12.97 9.02
N ASP A 165 -8.20 12.72 8.19
CA ASP A 165 -9.31 11.81 8.48
C ASP A 165 -8.83 10.36 8.72
N LYS A 166 -7.97 9.84 7.82
CA LYS A 166 -7.41 8.49 7.96
C LYS A 166 -6.35 8.42 9.06
N LEU A 167 -5.64 9.53 9.32
CA LEU A 167 -4.69 9.62 10.43
C LEU A 167 -5.41 9.53 11.78
N GLU A 168 -6.51 10.27 11.97
CA GLU A 168 -7.33 10.21 13.18
C GLU A 168 -7.91 8.80 13.40
N GLU A 169 -8.39 8.16 12.32
CA GLU A 169 -8.89 6.79 12.37
C GLU A 169 -7.80 5.80 12.82
N ALA A 170 -6.59 5.91 12.27
CA ALA A 170 -5.46 5.05 12.63
C ALA A 170 -5.05 5.20 14.10
N ILE A 171 -4.98 6.43 14.62
CA ILE A 171 -4.63 6.72 16.02
C ILE A 171 -5.69 6.16 16.97
N THR A 172 -6.96 6.44 16.70
CA THR A 172 -8.07 5.97 17.54
C THR A 172 -8.13 4.45 17.59
N LYS A 173 -7.85 3.78 16.48
CA LYS A 173 -7.79 2.31 16.43
C LYS A 173 -6.55 1.75 17.11
N SER A 174 -5.39 2.42 17.06
CA SER A 174 -4.20 1.95 17.77
C SER A 174 -4.38 1.99 19.29
N GLU A 175 -4.98 3.05 19.84
CA GLU A 175 -5.21 3.19 21.29
C GLU A 175 -6.17 2.12 21.84
N ASN A 176 -7.17 1.73 21.06
CA ASN A 176 -8.11 0.69 21.46
C ASN A 176 -7.48 -0.71 21.52
N ASN A 177 -6.48 -1.01 20.67
CA ASN A 177 -5.82 -2.31 20.69
C ASN A 177 -4.87 -2.48 21.88
N GLU A 178 -4.18 -1.41 22.31
CA GLU A 178 -3.34 -1.44 23.52
C GLU A 178 -4.17 -1.74 24.78
N ASN A 179 -5.42 -1.26 24.82
CA ASN A 179 -6.34 -1.54 25.93
C ASN A 179 -6.91 -2.97 25.94
N THR A 180 -6.81 -3.72 24.84
CA THR A 180 -7.26 -5.13 24.77
C THR A 180 -6.15 -6.16 24.96
N ALA A 181 -4.88 -5.74 24.94
CA ALA A 181 -3.72 -6.59 25.23
C ALA A 181 -3.30 -6.57 26.72
N GLY A 182 -4.12 -5.98 27.59
CA GLY A 182 -3.86 -5.78 29.03
C GLY A 182 -4.48 -6.80 29.99
N ASP A 183 -5.06 -7.91 29.50
CA ASP A 183 -5.58 -8.99 30.35
C ASP A 183 -4.79 -10.29 30.16
N VAL A 184 -3.54 -10.31 30.67
CA VAL A 184 -2.93 -11.57 31.14
C VAL A 184 -3.10 -11.59 32.65
N GLN A 185 -4.13 -12.29 33.09
CA GLN A 185 -4.38 -12.57 34.50
C GLN A 185 -3.25 -13.42 35.09
N MET A 186 -2.86 -13.00 36.29
CA MET A 186 -2.10 -13.72 37.30
C MET A 186 -2.54 -15.18 37.44
N THR A 187 -1.61 -16.13 37.28
CA THR A 187 -1.67 -17.42 37.97
C THR A 187 -0.34 -17.65 38.68
N GLU A 188 -0.38 -17.61 40.02
CA GLU A 188 0.70 -18.04 40.90
C GLU A 188 0.93 -19.55 40.75
N GLU A 189 2.19 -19.96 40.61
CA GLU A 189 2.86 -20.93 41.50
C GLU A 189 4.35 -21.03 41.13
N THR A 190 5.23 -20.84 42.12
CA THR A 190 6.71 -20.92 42.05
C THR A 190 7.18 -22.35 42.39
N PRO A 191 8.43 -22.80 42.09
CA PRO A 191 9.60 -22.43 42.93
C PRO A 191 10.98 -22.30 42.24
N SER A 192 11.75 -21.30 42.72
CA SER A 192 13.22 -21.28 42.95
C SER A 192 14.17 -21.32 41.73
N GLN A 193 15.17 -20.44 41.56
CA GLN A 193 16.17 -19.96 42.53
C GLN A 193 16.71 -18.53 42.23
N THR A 194 17.00 -17.84 43.33
CA THR A 194 17.51 -16.49 43.62
C THR A 194 18.82 -16.07 42.93
N ILE A 195 18.94 -14.79 42.52
CA ILE A 195 20.00 -13.83 42.92
C ILE A 195 19.41 -12.40 42.91
N GLU A 196 19.44 -11.72 44.07
CA GLU A 196 19.10 -10.29 44.27
C GLU A 196 20.14 -9.37 43.61
N LEU A 197 19.72 -8.25 43.01
CA LEU A 197 20.51 -7.01 43.11
C LEU A 197 19.60 -5.76 43.03
N SER A 198 19.67 -5.01 44.14
CA SER A 198 18.95 -3.80 44.56
C SER A 198 18.23 -2.91 43.54
N MET A 199 17.01 -2.53 43.94
CA MET A 199 16.34 -1.27 43.62
C MET A 199 17.29 -0.07 43.61
N LYS A 200 17.30 0.65 42.48
CA LYS A 200 17.49 2.11 42.43
C LYS A 200 16.49 2.64 41.41
N THR A 201 15.43 3.25 41.91
CA THR A 201 14.52 4.09 41.13
C THR A 201 15.22 5.40 40.85
N ASP A 202 15.57 5.65 39.58
CA ASP A 202 16.18 6.90 39.16
C ASP A 202 15.14 8.04 39.07
N PRO A 203 15.52 9.31 39.28
CA PRO A 203 14.59 10.43 39.50
C PRO A 203 13.91 10.98 38.24
N VAL A 204 14.02 10.30 37.10
CA VAL A 204 13.64 10.83 35.78
C VAL A 204 12.17 10.54 35.43
N ASP A 205 11.61 9.45 35.95
CA ASP A 205 10.24 8.99 35.61
C ASP A 205 9.13 9.82 36.29
N ALA A 206 9.45 10.52 37.38
CA ALA A 206 8.50 11.43 38.04
C ALA A 206 8.25 12.72 37.23
N VAL A 207 9.21 13.13 36.40
CA VAL A 207 9.15 14.41 35.65
C VAL A 207 8.26 14.28 34.41
N TYR A 208 8.19 13.09 33.80
CA TYR A 208 7.33 12.83 32.64
C TYR A 208 5.85 12.74 33.01
N ALA A 209 5.53 12.15 34.16
CA ALA A 209 4.15 12.03 34.64
C ALA A 209 3.53 13.39 35.01
N GLU A 210 4.30 14.32 35.56
CA GLU A 210 3.79 15.64 35.95
C GLU A 210 3.52 16.55 34.72
N ARG A 211 4.32 16.43 33.65
CA ARG A 211 4.14 17.24 32.42
C ARG A 211 2.88 16.88 31.64
N LEU A 212 2.45 15.61 31.65
CA LEU A 212 1.23 15.15 30.99
C LEU A 212 -0.06 15.68 31.63
N THR A 213 -0.02 16.02 32.92
CA THR A 213 -1.19 16.58 33.62
C THR A 213 -1.44 18.06 33.32
N LYS A 214 -0.41 18.81 32.92
CA LYS A 214 -0.52 20.24 32.59
C LYS A 214 -1.05 20.51 31.17
N ILE A 215 -1.04 19.53 30.29
CA ILE A 215 -1.55 19.67 28.91
C ILE A 215 -3.08 19.55 28.84
N LYS A 216 -3.74 18.99 29.86
CA LYS A 216 -5.21 18.80 29.90
C LYS A 216 -6.02 20.02 30.34
N ALA A 217 -5.42 21.20 30.45
CA ALA A 217 -6.12 22.40 30.91
C ALA A 217 -5.71 23.65 30.12
N ASP A 218 -6.27 23.85 28.92
CA ASP A 218 -6.84 25.13 28.45
C ASP A 218 -7.31 25.04 26.98
N PRO A 219 -8.51 25.54 26.62
CA PRO A 219 -9.09 25.36 25.29
C PRO A 219 -8.67 26.43 24.24
N GLU A 220 -7.55 27.14 24.41
CA GLU A 220 -7.10 28.19 23.46
C GLU A 220 -5.89 27.81 22.58
N ASP A 221 -5.40 26.56 22.60
CA ASP A 221 -4.09 26.22 21.99
C ASP A 221 -4.12 25.56 20.59
N ASN A 222 -5.21 25.68 19.84
CA ASN A 222 -5.33 25.02 18.52
C ASN A 222 -4.45 25.68 17.42
N GLN A 223 -3.96 26.90 17.63
CA GLN A 223 -3.05 27.58 16.69
C GLN A 223 -1.57 27.30 16.97
N THR A 224 -1.19 27.03 18.21
CA THR A 224 0.20 26.66 18.56
C THR A 224 0.43 25.20 18.19
N VAL A 225 -0.52 24.30 18.48
CA VAL A 225 -0.47 22.89 18.05
C VAL A 225 -0.39 22.76 16.52
N ARG A 226 -1.05 23.64 15.76
CA ARG A 226 -0.92 23.70 14.29
C ARG A 226 0.48 24.13 13.83
N ARG A 227 1.08 25.14 14.46
CA ARG A 227 2.44 25.58 14.11
C ARG A 227 3.50 24.56 14.53
N ASP A 228 3.31 23.92 15.68
CA ASP A 228 4.21 22.88 16.18
C ASP A 228 4.09 21.61 15.34
N ALA A 229 2.89 21.29 14.82
CA ALA A 229 2.69 20.22 13.84
C ALA A 229 3.35 20.56 12.49
N GLU A 230 3.24 21.79 11.99
CA GLU A 230 3.94 22.24 10.77
C GLU A 230 5.47 22.23 10.92
N GLN A 231 5.98 22.57 12.10
CA GLN A 231 7.40 22.57 12.41
C GLN A 231 7.95 21.14 12.61
N CYS A 232 7.17 20.25 13.22
CA CYS A 232 7.43 18.81 13.25
C CYS A 232 7.38 18.19 11.85
N MET A 233 6.41 18.58 11.00
CA MET A 233 6.35 18.11 9.60
C MET A 233 7.59 18.54 8.81
N SER A 234 8.12 19.75 9.04
CA SER A 234 9.37 20.21 8.42
C SER A 234 10.61 19.47 8.95
N GLN A 235 10.62 19.03 10.20
CA GLN A 235 11.71 18.23 10.78
C GLN A 235 11.63 16.75 10.38
N CYS A 236 10.43 16.20 10.20
CA CYS A 236 10.21 14.86 9.66
C CYS A 236 10.60 14.76 8.18
N TYR A 237 10.38 15.81 7.37
CA TYR A 237 10.87 15.84 5.98
C TYR A 237 12.40 15.70 5.88
N ASN A 238 13.15 16.28 6.83
CA ASN A 238 14.61 16.10 6.92
C ASN A 238 15.03 14.70 7.41
N ILE A 239 14.18 14.01 8.18
CA ILE A 239 14.43 12.62 8.61
C ILE A 239 14.11 11.63 7.48
N CYS A 240 13.10 11.89 6.65
CA CYS A 240 12.80 11.10 5.45
C CYS A 240 13.94 11.18 4.41
N LEU A 241 14.58 12.34 4.25
CA LEU A 241 15.78 12.48 3.40
C LEU A 241 16.96 11.63 3.90
N CYS A 242 17.06 11.36 5.21
CA CYS A 242 18.07 10.44 5.74
C CYS A 242 17.73 8.96 5.50
N TYR A 243 16.45 8.60 5.36
CA TYR A 243 16.05 7.22 5.09
C TYR A 243 16.34 6.81 3.64
N ASN A 244 16.15 7.73 2.67
CA ASN A 244 16.52 7.50 1.27
C ASN A 244 18.04 7.41 1.03
N ALA A 245 18.87 7.96 1.92
CA ALA A 245 20.33 7.84 1.81
C ALA A 245 20.90 6.48 2.29
N CYS A 246 20.11 5.66 2.99
CA CYS A 246 20.56 4.34 3.46
C CYS A 246 20.20 3.19 2.50
N TRP A 247 19.40 3.43 1.46
CA TRP A 247 18.97 2.41 0.50
C TRP A 247 19.76 2.40 -0.83
N ASP A 248 20.72 3.30 -1.00
CA ASP A 248 21.51 3.44 -2.25
C ASP A 248 22.93 2.81 -2.16
N ASP A 249 23.26 2.09 -1.08
CA ASP A 249 24.57 1.46 -0.85
C ASP A 249 24.46 -0.04 -0.48
N SER A 250 23.72 -0.84 -1.25
CA SER A 250 23.79 -2.31 -1.22
C SER A 250 23.49 -2.96 -2.57
#